data_AF-A0A3D0U7M3-F1
#
_entry.id   AF-A0A3D0U7M3-F1
#
_cell.length_a   1.000
_cell.length_b   1.000
_cell.length_c   1.000
_cell.angle_alpha   90.00
_cell.angle_beta   90.00
_cell.angle_gamma   90.00
#
_symmetry.space_group_name_H-M   'P 1'
#
loop_
_entity.id
_entity.type
_entity.pdbx_description
1 polymer ?
#
loop_
_entity_poly.entity_id
_entity_poly.type
_entity_poly.pdbx_seq_one_letter_code
_entity_poly.pdbx_strand_id
1 'polypeptide(L)'
;PRSWEMANVLFAAGLDIAPAVGIGPASEFYAFMEILDKTPDLDQVIKGNTRIEFPGEPSLRYASIMGLVGRAKKTEDVVNSFNWLVERAPAEWVQLYATDLFPLLRGRGELAPVHAALMEQPNLKAFLMEFTRLMSE
;
A
#
# COMPACT_ATOMS: atom_id res chain seq x y z
N PRO A 1 7.55 1.85 27.39
CA PRO A 1 7.52 2.59 28.69
C PRO A 1 6.18 2.35 29.39
N ARG A 2 6.14 2.31 30.74
CA ARG A 2 4.92 2.01 31.52
C ARG A 2 3.74 2.98 31.26
N SER A 3 4.02 4.22 30.87
CA SER A 3 3.00 5.20 30.49
C SER A 3 2.19 4.80 29.25
N TRP A 4 2.85 4.21 28.24
CA TRP A 4 2.19 3.71 27.04
C TRP A 4 1.41 2.41 27.27
N GLU A 5 1.81 1.59 28.24
CA GLU A 5 1.02 0.43 28.67
C GLU A 5 -0.32 0.89 29.28
N MET A 6 -0.31 1.92 30.13
CA MET A 6 -1.54 2.51 30.68
C MET A 6 -2.37 3.20 29.59
N ALA A 7 -1.74 3.95 28.68
CA ALA A 7 -2.41 4.53 27.53
C ALA A 7 -3.14 3.47 26.69
N ASN A 8 -2.52 2.31 26.46
CA ASN A 8 -3.16 1.20 25.74
C ASN A 8 -4.41 0.67 26.48
N VAL A 9 -4.36 0.55 27.81
CA VAL A 9 -5.52 0.14 28.62
C VAL A 9 -6.66 1.17 28.51
N LEU A 10 -6.33 2.46 28.61
CA LEU A 10 -7.31 3.55 28.48
C LEU A 10 -7.93 3.57 27.08
N PHE A 11 -7.10 3.52 26.03
CA PHE A 11 -7.53 3.51 24.64
C PHE A 11 -8.45 2.32 24.34
N ALA A 12 -8.08 1.11 24.77
CA ALA A 12 -8.89 -0.09 24.59
C ALA A 12 -10.24 -0.02 25.34
N ALA A 13 -10.32 0.75 26.42
CA ALA A 13 -11.56 1.04 27.14
C ALA A 13 -12.37 2.21 26.56
N GLY A 14 -11.91 2.85 25.46
CA GLY A 14 -12.54 4.01 24.86
C GLY A 14 -12.35 5.31 25.66
N LEU A 15 -11.32 5.37 26.51
CA LEU A 15 -10.99 6.53 27.34
C LEU A 15 -9.83 7.34 26.74
N ASP A 16 -9.76 8.62 27.11
CA ASP A 16 -8.65 9.50 26.72
C ASP A 16 -7.32 9.01 27.32
N ILE A 17 -6.27 8.96 26.50
CA ILE A 17 -4.92 8.56 26.91
C ILE A 17 -4.10 9.70 27.51
N ALA A 18 -4.52 10.96 27.35
CA ALA A 18 -3.80 12.13 27.85
C ALA A 18 -3.43 12.05 29.35
N PRO A 19 -4.22 11.47 30.27
CA PRO A 19 -3.81 11.28 31.66
C PRO A 19 -2.56 10.41 31.85
N ALA A 20 -2.27 9.50 30.91
CA ALA A 20 -1.13 8.58 30.98
C ALA A 20 0.13 9.12 30.29
N VAL A 21 -0.03 9.90 29.21
CA VAL A 21 1.10 10.33 28.34
C VAL A 21 1.23 11.85 28.18
N GLY A 22 0.29 12.63 28.70
CA GLY A 22 0.19 14.08 28.50
C GLY A 22 -0.53 14.45 27.20
N ILE A 23 -1.00 15.70 27.13
CA ILE A 23 -1.83 16.20 26.02
C ILE A 23 -1.07 16.19 24.68
N GLY A 24 0.20 16.60 24.66
CA GLY A 24 0.99 16.65 23.42
C GLY A 24 1.09 15.29 22.72
N PRO A 25 1.65 14.26 23.39
CA PRO A 25 1.73 12.91 22.82
C PRO A 25 0.37 12.29 22.51
N ALA A 26 -0.67 12.57 23.32
CA ALA A 26 -2.02 12.10 23.05
C ALA A 26 -2.58 12.70 21.76
N SER A 27 -2.42 14.00 21.54
CA SER A 27 -2.85 14.68 20.31
C SER A 27 -2.16 14.13 19.07
N GLU A 28 -0.85 13.89 19.13
CA GLU A 28 -0.10 13.25 18.03
C GLU A 28 -0.60 11.84 17.76
N PHE A 29 -0.84 11.04 18.81
CA PHE A 29 -1.39 9.70 18.68
C PHE A 29 -2.76 9.72 18.00
N TYR A 30 -3.68 10.59 18.41
CA TYR A 30 -5.01 10.65 17.81
C TYR A 30 -4.97 11.17 16.37
N ALA A 31 -4.13 12.16 16.07
CA ALA A 31 -3.91 12.59 14.69
C ALA A 31 -3.36 11.45 13.82
N PHE A 32 -2.42 10.67 14.37
CA PHE A 32 -1.89 9.48 13.70
C PHE A 32 -2.94 8.39 13.50
N MET A 33 -3.79 8.13 14.49
CA MET A 33 -4.90 7.19 14.38
C MET A 33 -5.91 7.60 13.31
N GLU A 34 -6.23 8.90 13.22
CA GLU A 34 -7.15 9.41 12.19
C GLU A 34 -6.61 9.20 10.77
N ILE A 35 -5.29 9.29 10.60
CA ILE A 35 -4.61 8.98 9.34
C ILE A 35 -4.60 7.46 9.09
N LEU A 36 -4.28 6.66 10.13
CA LEU A 36 -4.25 5.21 10.02
C LEU A 36 -5.61 4.62 9.66
N ASP A 37 -6.70 5.13 10.22
CA ASP A 37 -8.07 4.67 9.91
C ASP A 37 -8.45 4.89 8.43
N LYS A 38 -7.76 5.80 7.74
CA LYS A 38 -7.93 6.05 6.30
C LYS A 38 -7.03 5.17 5.44
N THR A 39 -6.23 4.29 6.04
CA THR A 39 -5.34 3.38 5.30
C THR A 39 -6.18 2.27 4.65
N PRO A 40 -6.01 2.02 3.34
CA PRO A 40 -6.71 0.91 2.68
C PRO A 40 -6.27 -0.44 3.26
N ASP A 41 -7.19 -1.39 3.32
CA ASP A 41 -6.88 -2.78 3.68
C ASP A 41 -6.11 -3.47 2.54
N LEU A 42 -4.79 -3.34 2.57
CA LEU A 42 -3.91 -3.89 1.54
C LEU A 42 -3.91 -5.42 1.51
N ASP A 43 -4.28 -6.09 2.60
CA ASP A 43 -4.37 -7.55 2.65
C ASP A 43 -5.57 -8.05 1.83
N GLN A 44 -6.64 -7.25 1.77
CA GLN A 44 -7.78 -7.51 0.88
C GLN A 44 -7.44 -7.14 -0.57
N VAL A 45 -6.64 -6.09 -0.80
CA VAL A 45 -6.17 -5.72 -2.16
C VAL A 45 -5.37 -6.87 -2.79
N ILE A 46 -4.37 -7.42 -2.08
CA ILE A 46 -3.57 -8.54 -2.62
C ILE A 46 -4.38 -9.83 -2.82
N LYS A 47 -5.54 -9.95 -2.14
CA LYS A 47 -6.52 -11.03 -2.35
C LYS A 47 -7.48 -10.76 -3.52
N GLY A 48 -7.30 -9.66 -4.25
CA GLY A 48 -8.06 -9.33 -5.46
C GLY A 48 -9.30 -8.48 -5.24
N ASN A 49 -9.49 -7.91 -4.04
CA ASN A 49 -10.60 -6.99 -3.81
C ASN A 49 -10.30 -5.59 -4.36
N THR A 50 -10.83 -5.28 -5.54
CA THR A 50 -10.61 -3.96 -6.17
C THR A 50 -11.57 -2.87 -5.69
N ARG A 51 -12.54 -3.18 -4.82
CA ARG A 51 -13.54 -2.20 -4.35
C ARG A 51 -13.00 -1.21 -3.32
N ILE A 52 -11.81 -1.47 -2.79
CA ILE A 52 -11.14 -0.62 -1.80
C ILE A 52 -10.74 0.69 -2.47
N GLU A 53 -11.05 1.80 -1.82
CA GLU A 53 -10.72 3.11 -2.38
C GLU A 53 -9.21 3.38 -2.29
N PHE A 54 -8.67 3.99 -3.34
CA PHE A 54 -7.31 4.48 -3.31
C PHE A 54 -7.27 5.78 -2.47
N PRO A 55 -6.33 5.91 -1.52
CA PRO A 55 -6.37 7.02 -0.56
C PRO A 55 -6.18 8.38 -1.23
N GLY A 56 -6.88 9.39 -0.71
CA GLY A 56 -6.76 10.77 -1.18
C GLY A 56 -5.48 11.48 -0.73
N GLU A 57 -4.96 11.13 0.45
CA GLU A 57 -3.80 11.79 1.05
C GLU A 57 -2.47 11.26 0.47
N PRO A 58 -1.52 12.12 0.03
CA PRO A 58 -0.27 11.69 -0.57
C PRO A 58 0.59 10.76 0.30
N SER A 59 0.61 10.98 1.62
CA SER A 59 1.33 10.15 2.59
C SER A 59 0.80 8.70 2.58
N LEU A 60 -0.53 8.55 2.59
CA LEU A 60 -1.22 7.27 2.54
C LEU A 60 -1.09 6.58 1.19
N ARG A 61 -1.03 7.34 0.09
CA ARG A 61 -0.74 6.78 -1.25
C ARG A 61 0.63 6.14 -1.27
N TYR A 62 1.65 6.87 -0.81
CA TYR A 62 3.01 6.34 -0.73
C TYR A 62 3.10 5.11 0.19
N ALA A 63 2.50 5.19 1.39
CA ALA A 63 2.44 4.07 2.31
C ALA A 63 1.73 2.86 1.70
N SER A 64 0.66 3.07 0.93
CA SER A 64 -0.07 2.01 0.22
C SER A 64 0.81 1.33 -0.83
N ILE A 65 1.53 2.10 -1.65
CA ILE A 65 2.43 1.54 -2.65
C ILE A 65 3.53 0.71 -1.97
N MET A 66 4.23 1.26 -0.99
CA MET A 66 5.28 0.53 -0.27
C MET A 66 4.73 -0.71 0.45
N GLY A 67 3.53 -0.59 1.02
CA GLY A 67 2.83 -1.70 1.67
C GLY A 67 2.49 -2.83 0.71
N LEU A 68 2.10 -2.53 -0.53
CA LEU A 68 1.87 -3.53 -1.59
C LEU A 68 3.18 -4.14 -2.09
N VAL A 69 4.25 -3.35 -2.26
CA VAL A 69 5.58 -3.87 -2.65
C VAL A 69 6.07 -4.88 -1.61
N GLY A 70 5.96 -4.54 -0.32
CA GLY A 70 6.33 -5.43 0.78
C GLY A 70 5.51 -6.74 0.83
N ARG A 71 4.26 -6.67 0.37
CA ARG A 71 3.30 -7.80 0.33
C ARG A 71 3.36 -8.65 -0.93
N ALA A 72 4.08 -8.23 -1.98
CA ALA A 72 4.30 -9.03 -3.17
C ALA A 72 5.16 -10.27 -2.85
N LYS A 73 4.53 -11.38 -2.47
CA LYS A 73 5.20 -12.66 -2.13
C LYS A 73 5.04 -13.72 -3.20
N LYS A 74 3.93 -13.68 -3.93
CA LYS A 74 3.66 -14.55 -5.09
C LYS A 74 3.12 -13.75 -6.26
N THR A 75 3.16 -14.34 -7.45
CA THR A 75 2.69 -13.72 -8.69
C THR A 75 1.25 -13.19 -8.60
N GLU A 76 0.37 -13.94 -7.94
CA GLU A 76 -1.02 -13.53 -7.75
C GLU A 76 -1.15 -12.22 -6.96
N ASP A 77 -0.35 -12.02 -5.90
CA ASP A 77 -0.37 -10.79 -5.10
C ASP A 77 -0.02 -9.58 -5.97
N VAL A 78 0.96 -9.75 -6.87
CA VAL A 78 1.41 -8.71 -7.81
C VAL A 78 0.32 -8.39 -8.83
N VAL A 79 -0.26 -9.42 -9.45
CA VAL A 79 -1.32 -9.24 -10.45
C VAL A 79 -2.54 -8.54 -9.85
N ASN A 80 -2.96 -8.95 -8.64
CA ASN A 80 -4.07 -8.34 -7.93
C ASN A 80 -3.77 -6.89 -7.54
N SER A 81 -2.55 -6.61 -7.07
CA SER A 81 -2.11 -5.24 -6.76
C SER A 81 -2.13 -4.34 -7.99
N PHE A 82 -1.61 -4.81 -9.13
CA PHE A 82 -1.65 -4.07 -10.39
C PHE A 82 -3.08 -3.82 -10.87
N ASN A 83 -3.97 -4.81 -10.78
CA ASN A 83 -5.38 -4.64 -11.13
C ASN A 83 -6.05 -3.55 -10.30
N TRP A 84 -5.85 -3.56 -8.98
CA TRP A 84 -6.37 -2.51 -8.12
C TRP A 84 -5.79 -1.13 -8.44
N LEU A 85 -4.48 -1.03 -8.65
CA LEU A 85 -3.81 0.24 -8.95
C LEU A 85 -4.24 0.81 -10.31
N VAL A 86 -4.34 -0.02 -11.35
CA VAL A 86 -4.79 0.43 -12.69
C VAL A 86 -6.27 0.86 -12.66
N GLU A 87 -7.10 0.25 -11.80
CA GLU A 87 -8.52 0.61 -11.67
C GLU A 87 -8.73 1.87 -10.82
N ARG A 88 -7.94 2.07 -9.75
CA ARG A 88 -8.25 3.03 -8.68
C ARG A 88 -7.24 4.16 -8.51
N ALA A 89 -6.00 3.99 -8.96
CA ALA A 89 -4.93 4.95 -8.71
C ALA A 89 -4.63 5.81 -9.96
N PRO A 90 -4.18 7.06 -9.78
CA PRO A 90 -3.57 7.82 -10.85
C PRO A 90 -2.31 7.13 -11.40
N ALA A 91 -2.00 7.35 -12.68
CA ALA A 91 -0.97 6.61 -13.41
C ALA A 91 0.42 6.69 -12.75
N GLU A 92 0.80 7.84 -12.17
CA GLU A 92 2.09 8.02 -11.52
C GLU A 92 2.30 7.08 -10.32
N TRP A 93 1.24 6.67 -9.64
CA TRP A 93 1.32 5.72 -8.52
C TRP A 93 1.45 4.28 -8.99
N VAL A 94 0.85 3.94 -10.13
CA VAL A 94 1.07 2.64 -10.80
C VAL A 94 2.52 2.54 -11.29
N GLN A 95 3.07 3.63 -11.81
CA GLN A 95 4.48 3.72 -12.22
C GLN A 95 5.44 3.59 -11.04
N LEU A 96 5.16 4.27 -9.92
CA LEU A 96 5.96 4.13 -8.70
C LEU A 96 5.98 2.68 -8.22
N TYR A 97 4.81 2.04 -8.17
CA TYR A 97 4.71 0.62 -7.80
C TYR A 97 5.57 -0.27 -8.71
N ALA A 98 5.48 -0.11 -10.03
CA ALA A 98 6.29 -0.87 -10.98
C ALA A 98 7.80 -0.62 -10.81
N THR A 99 8.18 0.64 -10.59
CA THR A 99 9.57 1.09 -10.42
C THR A 99 10.22 0.43 -9.21
N ASP A 100 9.51 0.31 -8.09
CA ASP A 100 10.04 -0.31 -6.87
C ASP A 100 9.92 -1.85 -6.90
N LEU A 101 8.85 -2.38 -7.50
CA LEU A 101 8.59 -3.80 -7.53
C LEU A 101 9.51 -4.57 -8.49
N PHE A 102 9.75 -4.07 -9.70
CA PHE A 102 10.51 -4.84 -10.70
C PHE A 102 11.96 -5.10 -10.30
N PRO A 103 12.71 -4.16 -9.72
CA PRO A 103 14.03 -4.44 -9.15
C PRO A 103 13.97 -5.52 -8.06
N LEU A 104 12.96 -5.46 -7.18
CA LEU A 104 12.76 -6.45 -6.12
C LEU A 104 12.53 -7.86 -6.69
N LEU A 105 11.64 -8.00 -7.67
CA LEU A 105 11.37 -9.28 -8.33
C LEU A 105 12.58 -9.79 -9.12
N ARG A 106 13.34 -8.88 -9.74
CA ARG A 106 14.60 -9.23 -10.43
C ARG A 106 15.61 -9.80 -9.44
N GLY A 107 15.78 -9.17 -8.28
CA GLY A 107 16.65 -9.65 -7.22
C GLY A 107 16.26 -11.03 -6.69
N ARG A 108 14.99 -11.41 -6.79
CA ARG A 108 14.47 -12.74 -6.43
C ARG A 108 14.47 -13.76 -7.56
N GLY A 109 14.78 -13.36 -8.80
CA GLY A 109 14.64 -14.21 -9.98
C GLY A 109 13.18 -14.48 -10.40
N GLU A 110 12.22 -13.73 -9.85
CA GLU A 110 10.77 -13.91 -10.05
C GLU A 110 10.19 -13.00 -11.14
N LEU A 111 11.01 -12.10 -11.70
CA LEU A 111 10.52 -11.11 -12.67
C LEU A 111 9.90 -11.74 -13.91
N ALA A 112 10.53 -12.78 -14.48
CA ALA A 112 10.05 -13.42 -15.70
C ALA A 112 8.65 -14.06 -15.55
N PRO A 113 8.38 -14.94 -14.57
CA PRO A 113 7.04 -15.51 -14.39
C PRO A 113 5.99 -14.46 -14.04
N VAL A 114 6.34 -13.42 -13.28
CA VAL A 114 5.41 -12.31 -12.99
C VAL A 114 5.08 -11.52 -14.24
N HIS A 115 6.09 -11.16 -15.04
CA HIS A 115 5.91 -10.45 -16.29
C HIS A 115 4.99 -11.23 -17.26
N ALA A 116 5.18 -12.55 -17.37
CA ALA A 116 4.31 -13.39 -18.18
C ALA A 116 2.84 -13.31 -17.73
N ALA A 117 2.57 -13.44 -16.43
CA ALA A 117 1.22 -13.35 -15.87
C ALA A 117 0.58 -11.97 -16.08
N LEU A 118 1.34 -10.89 -15.99
CA LEU A 118 0.83 -9.53 -16.28
C LEU A 118 0.46 -9.36 -17.76
N MET A 119 1.20 -9.99 -18.67
CA MET A 119 0.93 -9.92 -20.11
C MET A 119 -0.33 -10.71 -20.55
N GLU A 120 -0.81 -11.64 -19.74
CA GLU A 120 -2.07 -12.36 -19.97
C GLU A 120 -3.31 -11.48 -19.70
N GLN A 121 -3.17 -10.42 -18.90
CA GLN A 121 -4.25 -9.51 -18.53
C GLN A 121 -4.28 -8.31 -19.50
N PRO A 122 -5.34 -8.11 -20.31
CA PRO A 122 -5.36 -7.07 -21.35
C PRO A 122 -5.13 -5.64 -20.84
N ASN A 123 -5.74 -5.29 -19.71
CA ASN A 123 -5.60 -4.00 -19.04
C ASN A 123 -4.17 -3.77 -18.53
N LEU A 124 -3.54 -4.78 -17.94
CA LEU A 124 -2.19 -4.67 -17.40
C LEU A 124 -1.14 -4.67 -18.50
N LYS A 125 -1.33 -5.48 -19.55
CA LYS A 125 -0.50 -5.47 -20.75
C LYS A 125 -0.43 -4.08 -21.38
N ALA A 126 -1.57 -3.41 -21.54
CA ALA A 126 -1.63 -2.06 -22.09
C ALA A 126 -0.81 -1.08 -21.25
N PHE A 127 -0.94 -1.14 -19.91
CA PHE A 127 -0.13 -0.35 -18.99
C PHE A 127 1.37 -0.63 -19.14
N LEU A 128 1.80 -1.91 -19.17
CA LEU A 128 3.21 -2.27 -19.25
C LEU A 128 3.88 -1.83 -20.55
N MET A 129 3.15 -1.87 -21.66
CA MET A 129 3.64 -1.37 -22.95
C MET A 129 3.90 0.13 -22.89
N GLU A 130 2.97 0.89 -22.30
CA GLU A 130 3.13 2.34 -22.12
C GLU A 130 4.24 2.68 -21.12
N PHE A 131 4.34 1.94 -20.02
CA PHE A 131 5.41 2.09 -19.04
C PHE A 131 6.78 1.89 -19.67
N THR A 132 6.95 0.84 -20.48
CA THR A 132 8.23 0.53 -21.14
C THR A 132 8.60 1.60 -22.16
N ARG A 133 7.61 2.14 -22.90
CA ARG A 133 7.81 3.26 -23.84
C ARG A 133 8.36 4.48 -23.12
N LEU A 134 7.73 4.89 -22.01
CA LEU A 134 8.15 6.05 -21.22
C LEU A 134 9.54 5.89 -20.58
N MET A 135 9.92 4.66 -20.22
CA MET A 135 11.25 4.38 -19.65
C MET A 135 12.37 4.29 -20.70
N SER A 136 12.03 4.27 -21.99
CA SER A 136 12.98 4.15 -23.11
C SER A 136 13.24 5.48 -23.85
N GLU A 137 12.54 6.54 -23.44
CA GLU A 137 12.75 7.93 -23.88
C GLU A 137 13.71 8.67 -22.95
#